data_AF-A0A699K2Z1-F1
#
_entry.id   AF-A0A699K2Z1-F1
#
_cell.length_a   1.000
_cell.length_b   1.000
_cell.length_c   1.000
_cell.angle_alpha   90.00
_cell.angle_beta   90.00
_cell.angle_gamma   90.00
#
_symmetry.space_group_name_H-M   'P 1'
#
loop_
_entity.id
_entity.type
_entity.pdbx_description
1 polymer ?
#
loop_
_entity_poly.entity_id
_entity_poly.type
_entity_poly.pdbx_seq_one_letter_code
_entity_poly.pdbx_strand_id
1 'polypeptide(L)'
;MDGTAKSVADVVTVDVLAAKDLLDSGHRYLDVRTNEEFNKSHADNALNVPYMFITQEGKVKNPEFLAQVSSLCDKEDLLVVACNSGGRSLKASVDLVSAGYKNVKNMAGGYSAWVDKGFAGDLAPAEELKTACKPFARVWWDENVATVVTFPSCHNSAALHPEQDRVFTLREYARLQGFPDNYRFCGNIKERYCQVGNAVAVSVSKTLG
;
A
#
# COMPACT_ATOMS: atom_id res chain seq x y z
N MET A 1 -10.28 -9.29 34.04
CA MET A 1 -9.27 -8.30 33.61
C MET A 1 -9.73 -7.83 32.25
N ASP A 2 -10.26 -6.61 32.21
CA ASP A 2 -11.08 -6.08 31.12
C ASP A 2 -10.20 -5.66 29.94
N GLY A 3 -10.09 -6.52 28.94
CA GLY A 3 -9.42 -6.21 27.68
C GLY A 3 -10.37 -5.45 26.77
N THR A 4 -10.50 -4.14 26.97
CA THR A 4 -11.23 -3.28 26.04
C THR A 4 -10.45 -3.24 24.72
N ALA A 5 -10.94 -3.96 23.71
CA ALA A 5 -10.42 -3.89 22.36
C ALA A 5 -10.65 -2.45 21.84
N LYS A 6 -9.60 -1.64 21.84
CA LYS A 6 -9.67 -0.27 21.32
C LYS A 6 -9.89 -0.31 19.81
N SER A 7 -10.72 0.60 19.33
CA SER A 7 -11.19 0.60 17.96
C SER A 7 -10.43 1.63 17.13
N VAL A 8 -10.52 1.52 15.81
CA VAL A 8 -9.90 2.45 14.85
C VAL A 8 -10.25 3.93 15.14
N ALA A 9 -11.41 4.19 15.77
CA ALA A 9 -11.87 5.53 16.11
C ALA A 9 -11.01 6.23 17.17
N ASP A 10 -10.23 5.48 17.96
CA ASP A 10 -9.39 6.05 19.01
C ASP A 10 -8.05 6.59 18.47
N VAL A 11 -7.72 6.30 17.21
CA VAL A 11 -6.47 6.73 16.58
C VAL A 11 -6.67 8.07 15.88
N VAL A 12 -5.99 9.10 16.39
CA VAL A 12 -5.97 10.41 15.74
C VAL A 12 -5.20 10.31 14.43
N THR A 13 -5.88 10.62 13.33
CA THR A 13 -5.27 10.69 12.00
C THR A 13 -4.96 12.13 11.65
N VAL A 14 -3.72 12.41 11.25
CA VAL A 14 -3.21 13.74 10.88
C VAL A 14 -2.86 13.79 9.40
N ASP A 15 -3.02 14.96 8.78
CA ASP A 15 -2.56 15.19 7.40
C ASP A 15 -1.02 15.27 7.34
N VAL A 16 -0.45 15.12 6.15
CA VAL A 16 1.00 15.15 5.89
C VAL A 16 1.64 16.46 6.33
N LEU A 17 0.97 17.60 6.11
CA LEU A 17 1.49 18.91 6.53
C LEU A 17 1.54 19.01 8.06
N ALA A 18 0.45 18.62 8.72
CA ALA A 18 0.41 18.56 10.18
C ALA A 18 1.44 17.57 10.73
N ALA A 19 1.65 16.43 10.05
CA ALA A 19 2.68 15.47 10.43
C ALA A 19 4.08 16.08 10.36
N LYS A 20 4.38 16.91 9.35
CA LYS A 20 5.64 17.64 9.24
C LYS A 20 5.84 18.61 10.41
N ASP A 21 4.83 19.42 10.73
CA ASP A 21 4.90 20.34 11.87
C ASP A 21 5.16 19.60 13.20
N LEU A 22 4.61 18.39 13.34
CA LEU A 22 4.84 17.54 14.51
C LEU A 22 6.27 16.99 14.55
N LEU A 23 6.85 16.60 13.41
CA LEU A 23 8.25 16.17 13.34
C LEU A 23 9.19 17.32 13.68
N ASP A 24 8.91 18.53 13.19
CA ASP A 24 9.66 19.74 13.53
C ASP A 24 9.52 20.09 15.02
N SER A 25 8.40 19.74 15.65
CA SER A 25 8.20 19.89 17.09
C SER A 25 8.88 18.78 17.93
N GLY A 26 9.65 17.88 17.31
CA GLY A 26 10.38 16.81 17.98
C GLY A 26 9.62 15.49 18.15
N HIS A 27 8.50 15.28 17.44
CA HIS A 27 7.88 13.94 17.41
C HIS A 27 8.79 12.96 16.68
N ARG A 28 8.77 11.69 17.09
CA ARG A 28 9.52 10.65 16.39
C ARG A 28 8.67 10.03 15.30
N TYR A 29 9.27 9.82 14.14
CA TYR A 29 8.63 9.16 13.03
C TYR A 29 8.85 7.65 13.10
N LEU A 30 7.77 6.88 13.21
CA LEU A 30 7.80 5.42 13.17
C LEU A 30 7.31 4.94 11.80
N ASP A 31 8.25 4.40 11.03
CA ASP A 31 7.99 3.83 9.73
C ASP A 31 7.70 2.34 9.84
N VAL A 32 6.48 1.94 9.50
CA VAL A 32 6.03 0.53 9.56
C VAL A 32 6.13 -0.20 8.22
N ARG A 33 6.82 0.39 7.24
CA ARG A 33 7.14 -0.23 5.95
C ARG A 33 8.20 -1.33 6.10
N THR A 34 8.40 -2.12 5.05
CA THR A 34 9.48 -3.12 5.06
C THR A 34 10.85 -2.45 5.04
N ASN A 35 11.88 -3.15 5.52
CA ASN A 35 13.27 -2.65 5.48
C ASN A 35 13.69 -2.26 4.06
N GLU A 36 13.23 -2.99 3.05
CA GLU A 36 13.49 -2.70 1.64
C GLU A 36 12.91 -1.36 1.20
N GLU A 37 11.68 -1.03 1.61
CA GLU A 37 11.04 0.26 1.33
C GLU A 37 11.78 1.41 2.06
N PHE A 38 12.24 1.16 3.29
CA PHE A 38 12.93 2.16 4.12
C PHE A 38 14.34 2.48 3.61
N ASN A 39 15.08 1.46 3.17
CA ASN A 39 16.44 1.61 2.64
C ASN A 39 16.46 2.41 1.33
N LYS A 40 15.37 2.42 0.55
CA LYS A 40 15.26 3.25 -0.64
C LYS A 40 15.15 4.73 -0.29
N SER A 41 14.25 5.06 0.65
CA SER A 41 14.02 6.44 1.08
C SER A 41 13.22 6.47 2.37
N HIS A 42 13.56 7.38 3.28
CA HIS A 42 12.85 7.59 4.54
C HIS A 42 12.80 9.08 4.88
N ALA A 43 11.99 9.43 5.86
CA ALA A 43 12.03 10.77 6.46
C ALA A 43 13.24 10.88 7.40
N ASP A 44 13.74 12.09 7.60
CA ASP A 44 14.87 12.32 8.50
C ASP A 44 14.53 11.87 9.93
N ASN A 45 15.49 11.21 10.59
CA ASN A 45 15.34 10.68 11.96
C ASN A 45 14.19 9.65 12.13
N ALA A 46 13.84 8.95 11.05
CA ALA A 46 12.83 7.90 11.09
C ALA A 46 13.34 6.59 11.71
N LEU A 47 12.51 5.97 12.54
CA LEU A 47 12.72 4.64 13.10
C LEU A 47 11.94 3.62 12.26
N ASN A 48 12.62 2.60 11.74
CA ASN A 48 11.96 1.55 10.98
C ASN A 48 11.64 0.33 11.84
N VAL A 49 10.36 -0.04 11.89
CA VAL A 49 9.89 -1.28 12.51
C VAL A 49 8.83 -1.92 11.61
N PRO A 50 9.18 -2.91 10.78
CA PRO A 50 8.25 -3.53 9.86
C PRO A 50 7.07 -4.20 10.58
N TYR A 51 5.86 -3.76 10.24
CA TYR A 51 4.63 -4.35 10.78
C TYR A 51 4.26 -5.68 10.10
N MET A 52 4.65 -5.84 8.82
CA MET A 52 4.42 -7.04 8.04
C MET A 52 5.69 -7.44 7.29
N PHE A 53 5.94 -8.74 7.24
CA PHE A 53 6.96 -9.33 6.39
C PHE A 53 6.32 -9.91 5.14
N ILE A 54 7.04 -9.80 4.03
CA ILE A 54 6.69 -10.48 2.78
C ILE A 54 7.47 -11.79 2.79
N THR A 55 6.78 -12.90 3.03
CA THR A 55 7.34 -14.25 2.88
C THR A 55 6.88 -14.85 1.55
N GLN A 56 7.48 -15.97 1.15
CA GLN A 56 7.07 -16.69 -0.06
C GLN A 56 5.60 -17.14 -0.03
N GLU A 57 5.02 -17.29 1.17
CA GLU A 57 3.63 -17.70 1.41
C GLU A 57 2.66 -16.52 1.54
N GLY A 58 3.17 -15.28 1.51
CA GLY A 58 2.35 -14.06 1.51
C GLY A 58 2.75 -13.04 2.57
N LYS A 59 1.80 -12.17 2.94
CA LYS A 59 2.01 -11.11 3.94
C LYS A 59 1.70 -11.65 5.33
N VAL A 60 2.73 -11.80 6.16
CA VAL A 60 2.60 -12.28 7.53
C VAL A 60 2.81 -11.12 8.50
N LYS A 61 1.96 -11.01 9.53
CA LYS A 61 2.10 -10.01 10.60
C LYS A 61 3.32 -10.33 11.45
N ASN A 62 4.12 -9.33 11.77
CA ASN A 62 5.26 -9.48 12.66
C ASN A 62 4.79 -9.68 14.12
N PRO A 63 5.05 -10.83 14.77
CA PRO A 63 4.68 -11.04 16.18
C PRO A 63 5.55 -10.22 17.14
N GLU A 64 6.79 -9.91 16.75
CA GLU A 64 7.78 -9.18 17.56
C GLU A 64 7.64 -7.66 17.44
N PHE A 65 6.64 -7.16 16.71
CA PHE A 65 6.45 -5.73 16.45
C PHE A 65 6.43 -4.90 17.74
N LEU A 66 5.62 -5.29 18.73
CA LEU A 66 5.51 -4.55 19.99
C LEU A 66 6.79 -4.61 20.83
N ALA A 67 7.51 -5.74 20.79
CA ALA A 67 8.78 -5.90 21.49
C ALA A 67 9.83 -4.95 20.91
N GLN A 68 9.95 -4.89 19.58
CA GLN A 68 10.87 -3.98 18.90
C GLN A 68 10.56 -2.51 19.17
N VAL A 69 9.28 -2.12 19.12
CA VAL A 69 8.89 -0.74 19.46
C VAL A 69 9.21 -0.42 20.91
N SER A 70 8.98 -1.36 21.85
CA SER A 70 9.28 -1.13 23.27
C SER A 70 10.77 -0.97 23.58
N SER A 71 11.66 -1.55 22.76
CA SER A 71 13.11 -1.37 22.89
C SER A 71 13.59 -0.03 22.34
N LEU A 72 12.86 0.56 21.40
CA LEU A 72 13.22 1.81 20.74
C LEU A 72 12.51 3.04 21.34
N CYS A 73 11.33 2.83 21.92
CA CYS A 73 10.39 3.89 22.28
C CYS A 73 9.76 3.64 23.64
N ASP A 74 9.69 4.69 24.47
CA ASP A 74 8.92 4.67 25.70
C ASP A 74 7.43 4.93 25.41
N LYS A 75 6.57 4.51 26.34
CA LYS A 75 5.10 4.59 26.18
C LYS A 75 4.54 6.01 26.18
N GLU A 76 5.30 6.97 26.70
CA GLU A 76 4.92 8.39 26.77
C GLU A 76 5.42 9.20 25.56
N ASP A 77 6.32 8.64 24.77
CA ASP A 77 6.91 9.36 23.64
C ASP A 77 5.87 9.67 22.57
N LEU A 78 6.06 10.83 21.92
CA LEU A 78 5.19 11.30 20.86
C LEU A 78 5.57 10.63 19.54
N LEU A 79 4.68 9.79 19.02
CA LEU A 79 4.93 8.96 17.83
C LEU A 79 4.02 9.35 16.67
N VAL A 80 4.63 9.56 15.51
CA VAL A 80 3.93 9.67 14.22
C VAL A 80 4.15 8.38 13.45
N VAL A 81 3.10 7.60 13.26
CA VAL A 81 3.17 6.29 12.60
C VAL A 81 2.74 6.43 11.14
N ALA A 82 3.56 5.93 10.24
CA ALA A 82 3.30 5.99 8.81
C ALA A 82 3.66 4.68 8.11
N CYS A 83 2.92 4.36 7.06
CA CYS A 83 3.28 3.31 6.10
C CYS A 83 3.26 3.91 4.70
N ASN A 84 3.33 3.10 3.64
CA ASN A 84 3.32 3.68 2.29
C ASN A 84 1.99 4.38 1.94
N SER A 85 0.83 3.74 2.15
CA SER A 85 -0.50 4.25 1.75
C SER A 85 -1.48 4.55 2.89
N GLY A 86 -1.04 4.50 4.15
CA GLY A 86 -1.87 4.68 5.36
C GLY A 86 -2.60 3.44 5.93
N GLY A 87 -2.74 2.35 5.16
CA GLY A 87 -3.51 1.17 5.62
C GLY A 87 -2.82 0.31 6.69
N ARG A 88 -1.49 0.14 6.59
CA ARG A 88 -0.70 -0.64 7.57
C ARG A 88 -0.49 0.15 8.87
N SER A 89 -0.25 1.45 8.76
CA SER A 89 0.00 2.34 9.90
C SER A 89 -1.21 2.47 10.81
N LEU A 90 -2.42 2.44 10.26
CA LEU A 90 -3.64 2.48 11.06
C LEU A 90 -3.78 1.22 11.95
N LYS A 91 -3.51 0.02 11.41
CA LYS A 91 -3.51 -1.22 12.20
C LYS A 91 -2.40 -1.23 13.25
N ALA A 92 -1.20 -0.81 12.88
CA ALA A 92 -0.07 -0.68 13.80
C ALA A 92 -0.39 0.31 14.94
N SER A 93 -1.05 1.42 14.63
CA SER A 93 -1.45 2.42 15.62
C SER A 93 -2.46 1.86 16.62
N VAL A 94 -3.45 1.08 16.17
CA VAL A 94 -4.40 0.39 17.07
C VAL A 94 -3.68 -0.57 18.00
N ASP A 95 -2.72 -1.36 17.48
CA ASP A 95 -1.93 -2.29 18.29
C ASP A 95 -1.08 -1.54 19.33
N LEU A 96 -0.48 -0.41 18.96
CA LEU A 96 0.29 0.44 19.89
C LEU A 96 -0.58 1.07 20.97
N VAL A 97 -1.72 1.65 20.60
CA VAL A 97 -2.65 2.26 21.57
C VAL A 97 -3.24 1.20 22.50
N SER A 98 -3.38 -0.05 22.03
CA SER A 98 -3.76 -1.21 22.84
C SER A 98 -2.64 -1.69 23.78
N ALA A 99 -1.38 -1.59 23.36
CA ALA A 99 -0.21 -1.86 24.20
C ALA A 99 0.07 -0.77 25.27
N GLY A 100 -0.66 0.35 25.21
CA GLY A 100 -0.65 1.41 26.21
C GLY A 100 0.15 2.66 25.82
N TYR A 101 0.52 2.82 24.54
CA TYR A 101 1.10 4.07 24.05
C TYR A 101 0.02 5.15 23.98
N LYS A 102 0.26 6.30 24.64
CA LYS A 102 -0.74 7.37 24.76
C LYS A 102 -0.75 8.34 23.59
N ASN A 103 0.41 8.60 23.00
CA ASN A 103 0.63 9.69 22.06
C ASN A 103 0.94 9.20 20.64
N VAL A 104 0.06 8.35 20.10
CA VAL A 104 0.21 7.79 18.75
C VAL A 104 -0.67 8.56 17.76
N LYS A 105 -0.06 9.08 16.70
CA LYS A 105 -0.76 9.77 15.60
C LYS A 105 -0.50 9.03 14.29
N ASN A 106 -1.56 8.69 13.56
CA ASN A 106 -1.44 8.06 12.25
C ASN A 106 -1.34 9.13 11.16
N MET A 107 -0.38 9.01 10.24
CA MET A 107 -0.26 9.92 9.10
C MET A 107 -1.16 9.46 7.94
N ALA A 108 -2.12 10.31 7.55
CA ALA A 108 -3.00 10.08 6.40
C ALA A 108 -2.20 10.09 5.09
N GLY A 109 -2.55 9.20 4.16
CA GLY A 109 -1.88 9.10 2.86
C GLY A 109 -0.47 8.49 2.90
N GLY A 110 0.12 8.31 4.10
CA GLY A 110 1.40 7.62 4.28
C GLY A 110 2.57 8.31 3.55
N TYR A 111 3.65 7.56 3.38
CA TYR A 111 4.86 8.03 2.72
C TYR A 111 4.63 8.44 1.26
N SER A 112 3.65 7.87 0.56
CA SER A 112 3.32 8.32 -0.81
C SER A 112 2.88 9.78 -0.84
N ALA A 113 2.05 10.19 0.12
CA ALA A 113 1.60 11.58 0.22
C ALA A 113 2.72 12.52 0.72
N TRP A 114 3.65 12.01 1.52
CA TRP A 114 4.89 12.71 1.91
C TRP A 114 5.77 13.03 0.70
N VAL A 115 5.92 12.06 -0.20
CA VAL A 115 6.64 12.22 -1.48
C VAL A 115 5.91 13.17 -2.42
N ASP A 116 4.58 13.07 -2.53
CA ASP A 116 3.76 13.97 -3.38
C ASP A 116 3.90 15.45 -2.99
N LYS A 117 4.08 15.73 -1.70
CA LYS A 117 4.31 17.08 -1.17
C LYS A 117 5.75 17.57 -1.35
N GLY A 118 6.66 16.74 -1.89
CA GLY A 118 8.06 17.08 -2.06
C GLY A 118 8.86 17.10 -0.76
N PHE A 119 8.40 16.37 0.27
CA PHE A 119 9.13 16.24 1.54
C PHE A 119 10.07 15.03 1.58
N ALA A 120 9.99 14.15 0.59
CA ALA A 120 11.05 13.17 0.36
C ALA A 120 12.20 13.92 -0.33
N GLY A 121 13.37 13.97 0.32
CA GLY A 121 14.57 14.56 -0.27
C GLY A 121 15.00 13.86 -1.58
N ASP A 122 16.12 14.29 -2.15
CA ASP A 122 16.56 13.93 -3.50
C ASP A 122 17.06 12.47 -3.67
N LEU A 123 16.80 11.57 -2.71
CA LEU A 123 17.42 10.25 -2.63
C LEU A 123 16.88 9.23 -3.66
N ALA A 124 15.66 9.37 -4.14
CA ALA A 124 15.08 8.47 -5.16
C ALA A 124 13.92 9.12 -5.93
N PRO A 125 13.68 8.74 -7.20
CA PRO A 125 12.58 9.28 -7.99
C PRO A 125 11.22 8.92 -7.36
N ALA A 126 10.33 9.91 -7.26
CA ALA A 126 9.04 9.82 -6.59
C ALA A 126 8.17 8.63 -7.06
N GLU A 127 8.28 8.23 -8.33
CA GLU A 127 7.57 7.10 -8.93
C GLU A 127 7.92 5.74 -8.31
N GLU A 128 9.17 5.54 -7.89
CA GLU A 128 9.64 4.25 -7.34
C GLU A 128 9.28 4.09 -5.85
N LEU A 129 8.98 5.19 -5.17
CA LEU A 129 8.69 5.25 -3.75
C LEU A 129 7.20 5.03 -3.44
N LYS A 130 6.33 5.24 -4.42
CA LYS A 130 4.87 5.14 -4.27
C LYS A 130 4.40 3.71 -4.61
N THR A 131 3.75 3.05 -3.66
CA THR A 131 2.87 1.90 -3.97
C THR A 131 1.58 2.47 -4.54
N ALA A 132 1.61 2.84 -5.82
CA ALA A 132 0.54 3.59 -6.43
C ALA A 132 -0.66 2.66 -6.74
N CYS A 133 -1.62 2.63 -5.83
CA CYS A 133 -3.01 2.45 -6.26
C CYS A 133 -3.34 3.72 -7.03
N LYS A 134 -3.33 3.67 -8.37
CA LYS A 134 -3.59 4.83 -9.23
C LYS A 134 -5.08 4.83 -9.63
N PRO A 135 -5.99 5.34 -8.80
CA PRO A 135 -7.42 5.37 -9.13
C PRO A 135 -7.64 6.27 -10.35
N PHE A 136 -8.47 5.81 -11.28
CA PHE A 136 -8.80 6.50 -12.53
C PHE A 136 -7.59 6.87 -13.38
N ALA A 137 -6.44 6.23 -13.16
CA ALA A 137 -5.27 6.52 -13.95
C ALA A 137 -5.29 5.77 -15.27
N ARG A 138 -4.61 6.39 -16.23
CA ARG A 138 -4.38 5.90 -17.58
C ARG A 138 -3.13 5.04 -17.59
N VAL A 139 -3.24 3.88 -18.21
CA VAL A 139 -2.09 3.01 -18.46
C VAL A 139 -1.32 3.56 -19.66
N TRP A 140 0.01 3.47 -19.62
CA TRP A 140 0.87 3.78 -20.77
C TRP A 140 1.29 2.52 -21.55
N TRP A 141 1.61 2.66 -22.84
CA TRP A 141 1.92 1.53 -23.72
C TRP A 141 3.09 0.65 -23.23
N ASP A 142 4.06 1.24 -22.53
CA ASP A 142 5.27 0.57 -22.03
C ASP A 142 5.24 0.32 -20.50
N GLU A 143 4.10 0.55 -19.84
CA GLU A 143 3.97 0.37 -18.38
C GLU A 143 3.49 -1.04 -18.02
N ASN A 144 4.09 -1.66 -17.00
CA ASN A 144 3.61 -2.93 -16.47
C ASN A 144 2.26 -2.74 -15.76
N VAL A 145 1.22 -3.39 -16.29
CA VAL A 145 -0.11 -3.37 -15.67
C VAL A 145 -0.18 -4.41 -14.56
N ALA A 146 -0.73 -4.01 -13.41
CA ALA A 146 -1.02 -4.93 -12.31
C ALA A 146 -2.04 -6.01 -12.74
N THR A 147 -2.08 -7.12 -12.00
CA THR A 147 -2.95 -8.26 -12.35
C THR A 147 -4.38 -7.83 -12.60
N VAL A 148 -4.88 -8.22 -13.78
CA VAL A 148 -6.26 -8.00 -14.20
C VAL A 148 -7.22 -8.58 -13.15
N VAL A 149 -8.13 -7.74 -12.67
CA VAL A 149 -9.15 -8.11 -11.69
C VAL A 149 -10.44 -8.61 -12.37
N THR A 150 -11.27 -9.32 -11.62
CA THR A 150 -12.54 -9.92 -12.08
C THR A 150 -13.64 -8.91 -12.43
N PHE A 151 -13.35 -7.61 -12.27
CA PHE A 151 -14.24 -6.53 -12.63
C PHE A 151 -13.42 -5.29 -13.00
N PRO A 152 -13.75 -4.58 -14.09
CA PRO A 152 -13.00 -3.40 -14.55
C PRO A 152 -13.26 -2.17 -13.65
N SER A 153 -12.78 -2.21 -12.41
CA SER A 153 -12.88 -1.07 -11.47
C SER A 153 -11.68 -0.14 -11.60
N CYS A 154 -11.95 1.08 -12.05
CA CYS A 154 -11.00 2.19 -12.05
C CYS A 154 -10.75 2.79 -10.66
N HIS A 155 -11.55 2.47 -9.64
CA HIS A 155 -11.39 3.08 -8.31
C HIS A 155 -10.14 2.59 -7.57
N ASN A 156 -9.64 1.41 -7.92
CA ASN A 156 -8.53 0.77 -7.20
C ASN A 156 -7.35 0.42 -8.12
N SER A 157 -7.39 0.79 -9.40
CA SER A 157 -6.34 0.45 -10.37
C SER A 157 -6.32 1.40 -11.57
N ALA A 158 -5.14 1.52 -12.19
CA ALA A 158 -4.98 2.16 -13.49
C ALA A 158 -5.62 1.24 -14.55
N ALA A 159 -6.85 1.57 -14.96
CA ALA A 159 -7.66 0.74 -15.83
C ALA A 159 -8.18 1.48 -17.06
N LEU A 160 -7.76 2.74 -17.27
CA LEU A 160 -8.14 3.53 -18.44
C LEU A 160 -7.19 3.28 -19.62
N HIS A 161 -7.77 3.23 -20.82
CA HIS A 161 -7.06 2.99 -22.07
C HIS A 161 -6.04 4.12 -22.36
N PRO A 162 -4.82 3.84 -22.87
CA PRO A 162 -3.79 4.85 -23.14
C PRO A 162 -4.25 6.02 -24.03
N GLU A 163 -5.10 5.76 -25.01
CA GLU A 163 -5.57 6.80 -25.95
C GLU A 163 -7.05 7.16 -25.82
N GLN A 164 -7.87 6.36 -25.12
CA GLN A 164 -9.34 6.50 -25.15
C GLN A 164 -9.90 6.77 -23.77
N ASP A 165 -10.92 7.62 -23.67
CA ASP A 165 -11.57 8.01 -22.40
C ASP A 165 -12.55 6.93 -21.90
N ARG A 166 -12.06 5.69 -21.78
CA ARG A 166 -12.83 4.54 -21.31
C ARG A 166 -11.94 3.53 -20.59
N VAL A 167 -12.57 2.67 -19.80
CA VAL A 167 -11.91 1.48 -19.26
C VAL A 167 -11.60 0.47 -20.37
N PHE A 168 -10.64 -0.41 -20.10
CA PHE A 168 -10.35 -1.53 -20.99
C PHE A 168 -11.58 -2.42 -21.21
N THR A 169 -11.75 -2.85 -22.45
CA THR A 169 -12.71 -3.89 -22.82
C THR A 169 -12.25 -5.25 -22.31
N LEU A 170 -13.20 -6.20 -22.22
CA LEU A 170 -12.89 -7.60 -21.93
C LEU A 170 -11.79 -8.15 -22.85
N ARG A 171 -11.74 -7.73 -24.12
CA ARG A 171 -10.73 -8.25 -25.04
C ARG A 171 -9.34 -7.70 -24.71
N GLU A 172 -9.23 -6.41 -24.44
CA GLU A 172 -7.98 -5.77 -24.01
C GLU A 172 -7.48 -6.36 -22.68
N TYR A 173 -8.38 -6.56 -21.72
CA TYR A 173 -8.07 -7.24 -20.45
C TYR A 173 -7.50 -8.64 -20.65
N ALA A 174 -8.05 -9.42 -21.58
CA ALA A 174 -7.52 -10.75 -21.85
C ALA A 174 -6.16 -10.70 -22.57
N ARG A 175 -5.93 -9.71 -23.45
CA ARG A 175 -4.62 -9.49 -24.08
C ARG A 175 -3.55 -9.16 -23.03
N LEU A 176 -3.88 -8.37 -22.02
CA LEU A 176 -2.98 -8.08 -20.90
C LEU A 176 -2.56 -9.34 -20.12
N GLN A 177 -3.44 -10.34 -20.02
CA GLN A 177 -3.10 -11.65 -19.45
C GLN A 177 -2.46 -12.63 -20.45
N GLY A 178 -2.28 -12.24 -21.71
CA GLY A 178 -1.66 -13.06 -22.75
C GLY A 178 -2.60 -14.07 -23.42
N PHE A 179 -3.92 -13.93 -23.27
CA PHE A 179 -4.87 -14.76 -24.02
C PHE A 179 -4.79 -14.45 -25.53
N PRO A 180 -4.84 -15.48 -26.39
CA PRO A 180 -4.87 -15.25 -27.82
C PRO A 180 -6.22 -14.66 -28.24
N ASP A 181 -6.20 -13.83 -29.29
CA ASP A 181 -7.39 -13.08 -29.72
C ASP A 181 -8.54 -13.98 -30.16
N ASN A 182 -8.23 -15.18 -30.63
CA ASN A 182 -9.21 -16.19 -31.03
C ASN A 182 -9.87 -16.91 -29.84
N TYR A 183 -9.39 -16.73 -28.60
CA TYR A 183 -9.97 -17.37 -27.42
C TYR A 183 -11.34 -16.79 -27.09
N ARG A 184 -12.36 -17.66 -27.05
CA ARG A 184 -13.75 -17.31 -26.77
C ARG A 184 -14.10 -17.59 -25.33
N PHE A 185 -14.41 -16.53 -24.59
CA PHE A 185 -14.97 -16.58 -23.25
C PHE A 185 -16.48 -16.80 -23.31
N CYS A 186 -17.00 -17.72 -22.49
CA CYS A 186 -18.42 -18.10 -22.46
C CYS A 186 -19.18 -17.39 -21.34
N GLY A 187 -20.51 -17.32 -21.43
CA GLY A 187 -21.37 -16.75 -20.40
C GLY A 187 -21.64 -15.25 -20.55
N ASN A 188 -22.20 -14.65 -19.51
CA ASN A 188 -22.53 -13.23 -19.45
C ASN A 188 -21.26 -12.36 -19.27
N ILE A 189 -21.36 -11.05 -19.49
CA ILE A 189 -20.20 -10.13 -19.44
C ILE A 189 -19.45 -10.25 -18.10
N LYS A 190 -20.17 -10.36 -16.98
CA LYS A 190 -19.58 -10.48 -15.63
C LYS A 190 -18.81 -11.79 -15.47
N GLU A 191 -19.39 -12.91 -15.89
CA GLU A 191 -18.74 -14.22 -15.88
C GLU A 191 -17.49 -14.26 -16.75
N ARG A 192 -17.50 -13.56 -17.89
CA ARG A 192 -16.34 -13.44 -18.76
C ARG A 192 -15.22 -12.64 -18.12
N TYR A 193 -15.52 -11.54 -17.42
CA TYR A 193 -14.51 -10.82 -16.64
C TYR A 193 -13.96 -11.66 -15.48
N CYS A 194 -14.81 -12.44 -14.79
CA CYS A 194 -14.36 -13.38 -13.77
C CYS A 194 -13.40 -14.44 -14.33
N GLN A 195 -13.69 -15.00 -15.51
CA GLN A 195 -12.81 -15.97 -16.18
C GLN A 195 -11.44 -15.38 -16.48
N VAL A 196 -11.37 -14.13 -16.96
CA VAL A 196 -10.09 -13.46 -17.18
C VAL A 196 -9.41 -13.17 -15.84
N GLY A 197 -10.08 -12.50 -14.90
CA GLY A 197 -9.45 -12.06 -13.65
C GLY A 197 -8.95 -13.20 -12.74
N ASN A 198 -9.60 -14.36 -12.77
CA ASN A 198 -9.17 -15.54 -12.00
C ASN A 198 -8.17 -16.41 -12.75
N ALA A 199 -7.94 -16.18 -14.04
CA ALA A 199 -6.99 -16.95 -14.81
C ALA A 199 -5.54 -16.59 -14.43
N VAL A 200 -4.67 -17.59 -14.55
CA VAL A 200 -3.23 -17.39 -14.50
C VAL A 200 -2.78 -16.83 -15.84
N ALA A 201 -1.86 -15.86 -15.84
CA ALA A 201 -1.32 -15.29 -17.06
C ALA A 201 -0.77 -16.41 -17.98
N VAL A 202 -1.13 -16.36 -19.27
CA VAL A 202 -0.84 -17.44 -20.21
C VAL A 202 0.67 -17.69 -20.37
N SER A 203 1.48 -16.63 -20.25
CA SER A 203 2.94 -16.73 -20.25
C SER A 203 3.48 -17.54 -19.07
N VAL A 204 2.86 -17.42 -17.90
CA VAL A 204 3.23 -18.19 -16.69
C VAL A 204 2.82 -19.65 -16.86
N SER A 205 1.61 -19.92 -17.34
CA SER A 205 1.16 -21.29 -17.61
C SER A 205 2.07 -22.02 -18.59
N LYS A 206 2.45 -21.38 -19.70
CA LYS A 206 3.36 -21.96 -20.70
C LYS A 206 4.72 -22.36 -20.13
N THR A 207 5.19 -21.64 -19.12
CA THR A 207 6.47 -21.93 -18.47
C THR A 207 6.37 -23.12 -17.51
N LEU A 208 5.18 -23.37 -16.94
CA LEU A 208 4.95 -24.41 -15.94
C LEU A 208 4.52 -25.77 -16.54
N GLY A 209 4.07 -25.81 -17.80
CA GLY A 209 3.67 -27.02 -18.53
C GLY A 209 2.17 -27.09 -18.77
#